data_AF-A0A7X8QC11-F1
#
_entry.id   AF-A0A7X8QC11-F1
#
_cell.length_a   1.000
_cell.length_b   1.000
_cell.length_c   1.000
_cell.angle_alpha   90.00
_cell.angle_beta   90.00
_cell.angle_gamma   90.00
#
_symmetry.space_group_name_H-M   'P 1'
#
loop_
_entity.id
_entity.type
_entity.pdbx_description
1 polymer ?
#
loop_
_entity_poly.entity_id
_entity_poly.type
_entity_poly.pdbx_seq_one_letter_code
_entity_poly.pdbx_strand_id
1 'polypeptide(L)'
;MKGKKLEFLIVDPQNDFCDPNGALYVPGAVEDSKRLAETIKRLRNKISHISVTLDTHRLVDIAHPIFWVDSKGRHPEPFTLITRDDLKKGLWRTTVPDHMERAVRYVDELAKNDRYVLCIWPPHCLIGSWGHCVTKPVY
;
A
#
# COMPACT_ATOMS: atom_id res chain seq x y z
N MET A 1 0.66 -42.40 -0.44
CA MET A 1 0.98 -41.30 0.49
C MET A 1 0.50 -39.99 -0.10
N LYS A 2 -0.38 -39.23 0.56
CA LYS A 2 -0.72 -37.86 0.11
C LYS A 2 0.52 -37.00 0.32
N GLY A 3 1.14 -36.54 -0.77
CA GLY A 3 2.30 -35.64 -0.70
C GLY A 3 1.95 -34.32 0.01
N LYS A 4 2.97 -33.60 0.52
CA LYS A 4 2.81 -32.26 1.11
C LYS A 4 2.10 -31.34 0.10
N LYS A 5 1.00 -30.72 0.54
CA LYS A 5 0.26 -29.70 -0.20
C LYS A 5 0.81 -28.32 0.16
N LEU A 6 1.00 -27.46 -0.83
CA LEU A 6 1.55 -26.11 -0.67
C LEU A 6 0.43 -25.07 -0.80
N GLU A 7 0.46 -24.06 0.07
CA GLU A 7 -0.38 -22.87 -0.05
C GLU A 7 0.51 -21.66 -0.32
N PHE A 8 0.10 -20.83 -1.26
CA PHE A 8 0.81 -19.59 -1.61
C PHE A 8 -0.01 -18.40 -1.14
N LEU A 9 0.59 -17.54 -0.33
CA LEU A 9 0.11 -16.19 -0.08
C LEU A 9 0.95 -15.23 -0.92
N ILE A 10 0.35 -14.62 -1.91
CA ILE A 10 0.98 -13.62 -2.78
C ILE A 10 0.49 -12.26 -2.32
N VAL A 11 1.41 -11.43 -1.84
CA VAL A 11 1.07 -10.12 -1.28
C VAL A 11 1.21 -9.05 -2.34
N ASP A 12 0.09 -8.39 -2.62
CA ASP A 12 -0.04 -7.17 -3.43
C ASP A 12 0.77 -7.17 -4.74
N PRO A 13 0.58 -8.19 -5.62
CA PRO A 13 1.31 -8.28 -6.89
C PRO A 13 0.71 -7.31 -7.93
N GLN A 14 0.56 -6.03 -7.60
CA GLN A 14 -0.18 -5.04 -8.37
C GLN A 14 0.73 -4.19 -9.25
N ASN A 15 0.19 -3.66 -10.37
CA ASN A 15 0.95 -2.84 -11.32
C ASN A 15 1.63 -1.65 -10.66
N ASP A 16 0.97 -0.98 -9.72
CA ASP A 16 1.55 0.19 -9.06
C ASP A 16 2.83 -0.11 -8.29
N PHE A 17 3.01 -1.35 -7.82
CA PHE A 17 4.23 -1.79 -7.16
C PHE A 17 5.21 -2.49 -8.11
N CYS A 18 4.69 -3.20 -9.12
CA CYS A 18 5.46 -4.17 -9.89
C CYS A 18 5.88 -3.70 -11.29
N ASP A 19 5.21 -2.70 -11.86
CA ASP A 19 5.53 -2.14 -13.19
C ASP A 19 6.33 -0.83 -13.03
N PRO A 20 7.38 -0.58 -13.83
CA PRO A 20 8.15 0.67 -13.79
C PRO A 20 7.33 1.95 -14.02
N ASN A 21 6.14 1.84 -14.64
CA ASN A 21 5.20 2.94 -14.82
C ASN A 21 4.18 3.07 -13.67
N GLY A 22 4.26 2.19 -12.66
CA GLY A 22 3.41 2.19 -11.49
C GLY A 22 3.63 3.42 -10.60
N ALA A 23 2.58 3.86 -9.91
CA ALA A 23 2.62 5.05 -9.06
C ALA A 23 3.58 4.91 -7.86
N LEU A 24 3.87 3.67 -7.43
CA LEU A 24 4.75 3.36 -6.30
C LEU A 24 5.68 2.18 -6.61
N TYR A 25 6.33 2.23 -7.78
CA TYR A 25 7.17 1.15 -8.27
C TYR A 25 8.29 0.77 -7.30
N VAL A 26 8.42 -0.54 -7.04
CA VAL A 26 9.48 -1.11 -6.22
C VAL A 26 10.59 -1.66 -7.14
N PRO A 27 11.83 -1.13 -7.07
CA PRO A 27 12.93 -1.62 -7.88
C PRO A 27 13.17 -3.12 -7.71
N GLY A 28 13.14 -3.85 -8.83
CA GLY A 28 13.33 -5.32 -8.86
C GLY A 28 12.03 -6.12 -8.92
N ALA A 29 10.87 -5.49 -8.66
CA ALA A 29 9.58 -6.18 -8.60
C ALA A 29 9.14 -6.80 -9.94
N VAL A 30 9.60 -6.26 -11.09
CA VAL A 30 9.41 -6.89 -12.41
C VAL A 30 10.01 -8.29 -12.43
N GLU A 31 11.24 -8.43 -11.93
CA GLU A 31 11.96 -9.72 -11.95
C GLU A 31 11.45 -10.66 -10.86
N ASP A 32 11.03 -10.14 -9.70
CA ASP A 32 10.33 -10.94 -8.68
C ASP A 32 9.01 -11.50 -9.20
N SER A 33 8.23 -10.71 -9.94
CA SER A 33 6.97 -11.16 -10.54
C SER A 33 7.19 -12.30 -11.54
N LYS A 34 8.27 -12.25 -12.33
CA LYS A 34 8.66 -13.36 -13.22
C LYS A 34 9.11 -14.59 -12.44
N ARG A 35 9.94 -14.43 -11.40
CA ARG A 35 10.40 -15.54 -10.53
C ARG A 35 9.22 -16.23 -9.83
N LEU A 36 8.24 -15.45 -9.38
CA LEU A 36 7.01 -15.94 -8.79
C LEU A 36 6.23 -16.79 -9.79
N ALA A 37 5.99 -16.27 -10.99
CA ALA A 37 5.29 -16.99 -12.06
C ALA A 37 5.94 -18.33 -12.39
N GLU A 38 7.27 -18.34 -12.56
CA GLU A 38 8.03 -19.56 -12.83
C GLU A 38 8.00 -20.54 -11.65
N THR A 39 7.99 -20.04 -10.42
CA THR A 39 7.84 -20.87 -9.22
C THR A 39 6.47 -21.53 -9.14
N ILE A 40 5.39 -20.78 -9.42
CA ILE A 40 4.03 -21.31 -9.47
C ILE A 40 3.93 -22.40 -10.55
N LYS A 41 4.44 -22.14 -11.77
CA LYS A 41 4.45 -23.12 -12.85
C LYS A 41 5.21 -24.39 -12.47
N ARG A 42 6.40 -24.26 -11.89
CA ARG A 42 7.25 -25.38 -11.46
C ARG A 42 6.60 -26.22 -10.36
N LEU A 43 5.82 -25.61 -9.47
CA LEU A 43 5.22 -26.26 -8.31
C LEU A 43 3.73 -26.59 -8.49
N ARG A 44 3.13 -26.31 -9.65
CA ARG A 44 1.67 -26.40 -9.89
C ARG A 44 1.00 -27.68 -9.40
N ASN A 45 1.65 -28.84 -9.54
CA ASN A 45 1.10 -30.14 -9.12
C ASN A 45 1.13 -30.36 -7.59
N LYS A 46 1.79 -29.47 -6.84
CA LYS A 46 1.92 -29.51 -5.37
C LYS A 46 1.10 -28.40 -4.69
N ILE A 47 0.70 -27.37 -5.44
CA ILE A 47 -0.06 -26.24 -4.91
C ILE A 47 -1.52 -26.67 -4.74
N SER A 48 -2.04 -26.52 -3.52
CA SER A 48 -3.45 -26.75 -3.22
C SER A 48 -4.27 -25.47 -3.18
N HIS A 49 -3.62 -24.33 -2.93
CA HIS A 49 -4.31 -23.04 -2.81
C HIS A 49 -3.37 -21.87 -3.13
N ILE A 50 -3.92 -20.81 -3.71
CA ILE A 50 -3.25 -19.52 -3.90
C ILE A 50 -4.20 -18.43 -3.39
N SER A 51 -3.74 -17.68 -2.41
CA SER A 51 -4.39 -16.46 -1.92
C SER A 51 -3.61 -15.26 -2.41
N VAL A 52 -4.30 -14.29 -2.98
CA VAL A 52 -3.69 -13.02 -3.44
C VAL A 52 -4.32 -11.90 -2.63
N THR A 53 -3.50 -11.07 -1.99
CA THR A 53 -3.97 -9.81 -1.40
C THR A 53 -3.86 -8.69 -2.43
N LEU A 54 -4.74 -7.70 -2.31
CA LEU A 54 -4.67 -6.49 -3.10
C LEU A 54 -4.75 -5.32 -2.14
N ASP A 55 -3.71 -4.50 -2.14
CA ASP A 55 -3.79 -3.18 -1.55
C ASP A 55 -4.86 -2.39 -2.32
N THR A 56 -5.71 -1.68 -1.59
CA THR A 56 -6.98 -1.19 -2.17
C THR A 56 -7.36 0.13 -1.54
N HIS A 57 -7.10 1.21 -2.26
CA HIS A 57 -7.32 2.56 -1.76
C HIS A 57 -8.40 3.33 -2.52
N ARG A 58 -9.03 4.25 -1.79
CA ARG A 58 -9.72 5.40 -2.39
C ARG A 58 -8.71 6.53 -2.55
N LEU A 59 -9.02 7.52 -3.40
CA LEU A 59 -8.14 8.67 -3.55
C LEU A 59 -7.98 9.43 -2.20
N VAL A 60 -9.09 9.65 -1.49
CA VAL A 60 -9.10 10.21 -0.14
C VAL A 60 -8.82 9.09 0.88
N ASP A 61 -7.54 8.82 1.10
CA ASP A 61 -7.01 7.86 2.07
C ASP A 61 -6.04 8.56 3.02
N ILE A 62 -5.98 8.15 4.29
CA ILE A 62 -5.10 8.75 5.31
C ILE A 62 -3.62 8.72 4.92
N ALA A 63 -3.22 7.76 4.08
CA ALA A 63 -1.86 7.65 3.58
C ALA A 63 -1.60 8.48 2.31
N HIS A 64 -2.58 9.22 1.78
CA HIS A 64 -2.45 10.02 0.56
C HIS A 64 -2.42 11.54 0.83
N PRO A 65 -1.75 12.33 -0.03
CA PRO A 65 -1.64 13.78 0.11
C PRO A 65 -2.97 14.50 0.30
N ILE A 66 -3.98 14.16 -0.50
CA ILE A 66 -5.28 14.86 -0.51
C ILE A 66 -6.01 14.80 0.85
N PHE A 67 -5.69 13.83 1.71
CA PHE A 67 -6.31 13.71 3.02
C PHE A 67 -5.85 14.79 3.99
N TRP A 68 -4.66 15.36 3.77
CA TRP A 68 -4.01 16.31 4.68
C TRP A 68 -3.81 17.66 4.02
N VAL A 69 -3.86 18.72 4.80
CA VAL A 69 -3.59 20.08 4.34
C VAL A 69 -2.91 20.89 5.45
N ASP A 70 -1.97 21.77 5.10
CA ASP A 70 -1.31 22.67 6.04
C ASP A 70 -2.10 23.97 6.27
N SER A 71 -1.54 24.87 7.09
CA SER A 71 -2.12 26.19 7.36
C SER A 71 -2.16 27.13 6.15
N LYS A 72 -1.40 26.83 5.09
CA LYS A 72 -1.36 27.58 3.83
C LYS A 72 -2.23 26.94 2.73
N GLY A 73 -2.96 25.88 3.03
CA GLY A 73 -3.80 25.19 2.05
C GLY A 73 -3.04 24.20 1.15
N ARG A 74 -1.83 23.79 1.51
CA ARG A 74 -1.00 22.87 0.71
C ARG A 74 -1.05 21.45 1.25
N HIS A 75 -1.03 20.47 0.35
CA HIS A 75 -0.94 19.05 0.69
C HIS A 75 0.52 18.65 0.98
N PRO A 76 0.78 17.63 1.82
CA PRO A 76 2.11 17.08 1.99
C PRO A 76 2.60 16.43 0.69
N GLU A 77 3.89 16.56 0.41
CA GLU A 77 4.52 15.81 -0.69
C GLU A 77 4.59 14.32 -0.33
N PRO A 78 4.59 13.41 -1.32
CA PRO A 78 4.90 12.01 -1.09
C PRO A 78 6.20 11.83 -0.28
N PHE A 79 6.21 10.78 0.53
CA PHE A 79 7.22 10.42 1.52
C PHE A 79 7.35 11.37 2.72
N THR A 80 6.44 12.35 2.86
CA THR A 80 6.33 13.13 4.10
C THR A 80 5.96 12.21 5.27
N LEU A 81 6.68 12.33 6.37
CA LEU A 81 6.36 11.66 7.62
C LEU A 81 5.50 12.59 8.48
N ILE A 82 4.32 12.12 8.89
CA ILE A 82 3.42 12.84 9.81
C ILE A 82 3.50 12.18 11.18
N THR A 83 4.01 12.92 12.15
CA THR A 83 4.12 12.47 13.54
C THR A 83 2.93 12.95 14.37
N ARG A 84 2.73 12.32 15.54
CA ARG A 84 1.79 12.82 16.54
C ARG A 84 2.07 14.27 16.92
N ASP A 85 3.34 14.64 17.06
CA ASP A 85 3.72 15.97 17.49
C ASP A 85 3.43 17.03 16.41
N ASP A 86 3.49 16.67 15.13
CA ASP A 86 3.06 17.54 14.04
C ASP A 86 1.55 17.83 14.11
N LEU A 87 0.74 16.81 14.43
CA LEU A 87 -0.70 16.98 14.62
C LEU A 87 -1.00 17.84 15.85
N LYS A 88 -0.29 17.64 16.96
CA LYS A 88 -0.44 18.47 18.17
C LYS A 88 -0.07 19.94 17.94
N LYS A 89 0.93 20.19 17.09
CA LYS A 89 1.34 21.55 16.68
C LYS A 89 0.43 22.15 15.61
N GLY A 90 -0.55 21.39 15.10
CA GLY A 90 -1.46 21.84 14.05
C GLY A 90 -0.79 22.03 12.70
N LEU A 91 0.35 21.37 12.44
CA LEU A 91 1.04 21.47 11.15
C LEU A 91 0.22 20.85 10.01
N TRP A 92 -0.53 19.79 10.34
CA TRP A 92 -1.42 19.11 9.41
C TRP A 92 -2.83 19.02 10.00
N ARG A 93 -3.82 19.27 9.15
CA ARG A 93 -5.24 19.04 9.40
C ARG A 93 -5.81 18.18 8.29
N THR A 94 -6.90 17.48 8.55
CA THR A 94 -7.58 16.73 7.49
C THR A 94 -8.33 17.68 6.54
N THR A 95 -8.33 17.38 5.25
CA THR A 95 -9.08 18.17 4.24
C THR A 95 -10.58 18.13 4.51
N VAL A 96 -11.09 17.00 5.00
CA VAL A 96 -12.43 16.87 5.58
C VAL A 96 -12.31 16.99 7.10
N PRO A 97 -12.73 18.11 7.73
CA PRO A 97 -12.48 18.37 9.15
C PRO A 97 -12.98 17.27 10.09
N ASP A 98 -14.11 16.64 9.77
CA ASP A 98 -14.72 15.57 10.56
C ASP A 98 -13.87 14.30 10.68
N HIS A 99 -12.82 14.16 9.84
CA HIS A 99 -11.90 13.04 9.92
C HIS A 99 -10.75 13.25 10.92
N MET A 100 -10.58 14.46 11.44
CA MET A 100 -9.40 14.82 12.24
C MET A 100 -9.30 13.98 13.51
N GLU A 101 -10.40 13.77 14.23
CA GLU A 101 -10.40 12.98 15.47
C GLU A 101 -9.94 11.53 15.21
N ARG A 102 -10.45 10.91 14.13
CA ARG A 102 -10.04 9.57 13.71
C ARG A 102 -8.58 9.53 13.28
N ALA A 103 -8.11 10.54 12.55
CA ALA A 103 -6.74 10.62 12.06
C ALA A 103 -5.72 10.76 13.20
N VAL A 104 -6.01 11.61 14.20
CA VAL A 104 -5.19 11.73 15.41
C VAL A 104 -5.12 10.40 16.15
N ARG A 105 -6.27 9.73 16.36
CA ARG A 105 -6.31 8.39 16.99
C ARG A 105 -5.44 7.39 16.25
N TYR A 106 -5.52 7.37 14.92
CA TYR A 106 -4.75 6.45 14.09
C TYR A 106 -3.24 6.68 14.24
N VAL A 107 -2.77 7.93 14.13
CA VAL A 107 -1.36 8.27 14.28
C VAL A 107 -0.86 8.01 15.72
N ASP A 108 -1.70 8.24 16.73
CA ASP A 108 -1.39 7.91 18.12
C ASP A 108 -1.20 6.41 18.33
N GLU A 109 -2.08 5.58 17.77
CA GLU A 109 -1.97 4.12 17.88
C GLU A 109 -0.76 3.56 17.11
N LEU A 110 -0.39 4.15 15.96
CA LEU A 110 0.85 3.79 15.28
C LEU A 110 2.07 4.04 16.18
N ALA A 111 2.13 5.21 16.82
CA ALA A 111 3.24 5.58 17.71
C ALA A 111 3.30 4.74 18.99
N LYS A 112 2.15 4.41 19.61
CA LYS A 112 2.09 3.59 20.83
C LYS A 112 2.57 2.16 20.62
N ASN A 113 2.28 1.59 19.46
CA ASN A 113 2.59 0.20 19.15
C ASN A 113 3.99 0.02 18.55
N ASP A 114 4.87 1.03 18.66
CA ASP A 114 6.22 1.08 18.07
C ASP A 114 6.23 0.63 16.61
N ARG A 115 5.17 1.00 15.87
CA ARG A 115 5.07 0.73 14.43
C ARG A 115 5.82 1.82 13.67
N TYR A 116 5.46 1.98 12.41
CA TYR A 116 5.97 3.04 11.56
C TYR A 116 5.31 4.39 11.87
N VAL A 117 6.06 5.47 11.63
CA VAL A 117 5.49 6.81 11.48
C VAL A 117 4.59 6.82 10.24
N LEU A 118 3.46 7.54 10.27
CA LEU A 118 2.60 7.66 9.09
C LEU A 118 3.42 8.28 7.94
N CYS A 119 3.68 7.48 6.91
CA CYS A 119 4.27 7.92 5.67
C CYS A 119 3.15 8.27 4.69
N ILE A 120 3.25 9.45 4.07
CA ILE A 120 2.40 9.81 2.94
C ILE A 120 2.97 9.17 1.68
N TRP A 121 2.17 8.44 0.94
CA TRP A 121 2.56 7.79 -0.31
C TRP A 121 1.95 8.52 -1.50
N PRO A 122 2.55 8.44 -2.70
CA PRO A 122 1.82 8.84 -3.91
C PRO A 122 0.50 8.03 -3.99
N PRO A 123 -0.60 8.60 -4.50
CA PRO A 123 -1.83 7.83 -4.68
C PRO A 123 -1.58 6.57 -5.52
N HIS A 124 -1.82 5.41 -4.92
CA HIS A 124 -1.53 4.10 -5.51
C HIS A 124 -2.68 3.14 -5.24
N CYS A 125 -2.71 2.04 -6.00
CA CYS A 125 -3.65 0.95 -5.86
C CYS A 125 -5.11 1.43 -5.78
N LEU A 126 -5.43 2.47 -6.56
CA LEU A 126 -6.75 3.10 -6.53
C LEU A 126 -7.78 2.16 -7.16
N ILE A 127 -8.89 1.91 -6.45
CA ILE A 127 -9.98 1.04 -6.93
C ILE A 127 -10.38 1.41 -8.37
N GLY A 128 -10.34 0.42 -9.26
CA GLY A 128 -10.74 0.56 -10.67
C GLY A 128 -9.68 1.19 -11.59
N SER A 129 -8.50 1.52 -11.07
CA SER A 129 -7.36 1.99 -11.87
C SER A 129 -6.56 0.82 -12.48
N TRP A 130 -5.76 1.13 -13.50
CA TRP A 130 -4.77 0.17 -14.02
C TRP A 130 -3.76 -0.25 -12.94
N GLY A 131 -3.33 0.70 -12.10
CA GLY A 131 -2.37 0.48 -11.02
C GLY A 131 -2.82 -0.56 -9.99
N HIS A 132 -4.13 -0.65 -9.74
CA HIS A 132 -4.74 -1.62 -8.82
C HIS A 132 -4.77 -3.06 -9.34
N CYS A 133 -4.66 -3.28 -10.66
CA CYS A 133 -4.74 -4.62 -11.23
C CYS A 133 -3.50 -5.46 -10.88
N VAL A 134 -3.66 -6.78 -10.77
CA VAL A 134 -2.53 -7.72 -10.69
C VAL A 134 -1.62 -7.53 -11.90
N THR A 135 -0.31 -7.65 -11.70
CA THR A 135 0.70 -7.49 -12.75
C THR A 135 0.75 -8.69 -13.69
N LYS A 136 0.97 -8.41 -14.97
CA LYS A 136 0.86 -9.38 -16.07
C LYS A 136 1.67 -10.67 -15.88
N PRO A 137 2.90 -10.66 -15.33
CA PRO A 137 3.63 -11.91 -15.12
C PRO A 137 2.91 -12.92 -14.21
N VAL A 138 2.02 -12.46 -13.32
CA VAL A 138 1.44 -13.28 -12.24
C VAL A 138 0.10 -13.94 -12.63
N TYR A 139 -0.59 -13.50 -13.71
CA TYR A 139 -1.87 -14.07 -14.16
C TYR A 139 -1.88 -14.50 -15.64
#